data_AF-A0A1T3H4Y7-F1
#
_entry.id   AF-A0A1T3H4Y7-F1
#
_cell.length_a   1.000
_cell.length_b   1.000
_cell.length_c   1.000
_cell.angle_alpha   90.00
_cell.angle_beta   90.00
_cell.angle_gamma   90.00
#
_symmetry.space_group_name_H-M   'P 1'
#
loop_
_entity.id
_entity.type
_entity.pdbx_description
1 polymer ?
#
loop_
_entity_poly.entity_id
_entity_poly.type
_entity_poly.pdbx_seq_one_letter_code
_entity_poly.pdbx_strand_id
1 'polypeptide(L)' 'MKKFSNSKNAMLFMAGLFLLLFVSKTTKFIIYGFQFNTGESNAYNIGLFTGKIFTLIYFKILTYSFYKKYLYLKKYNIK' A
#
# COMPACT_ATOMS: atom_id res chain seq x y z
N MET A 1 27.55 -18.97 -18.89
CA MET A 1 26.31 -18.28 -18.42
C MET A 1 26.65 -16.84 -18.10
N LYS A 2 26.32 -15.91 -19.02
CA LYS A 2 26.68 -14.49 -18.88
C LYS A 2 25.70 -13.81 -17.93
N LYS A 3 26.26 -13.31 -16.83
CA LYS A 3 25.85 -12.15 -16.01
C LYS A 3 24.37 -12.08 -15.62
N PHE A 4 24.11 -12.18 -14.32
CA PHE A 4 22.96 -11.61 -13.62
C PHE A 4 22.93 -10.06 -13.73
N SER A 5 23.12 -9.50 -14.92
CA SER A 5 23.19 -8.06 -15.17
C SER A 5 21.80 -7.46 -15.25
N ASN A 6 21.15 -7.27 -14.09
CA ASN A 6 20.33 -6.11 -13.74
C ASN A 6 19.44 -6.36 -12.50
N SER A 7 20.04 -6.78 -11.37
CA SER A 7 19.29 -6.99 -10.11
C SER A 7 18.46 -5.76 -9.69
N LYS A 8 18.97 -4.55 -9.94
CA LYS A 8 18.29 -3.28 -9.65
C LYS A 8 17.04 -3.06 -10.51
N ASN A 9 17.10 -3.36 -11.81
CA ASN A 9 15.93 -3.22 -12.69
C ASN A 9 14.91 -4.33 -12.43
N ALA A 10 15.37 -5.55 -12.10
CA ALA A 10 14.47 -6.63 -11.67
C ALA A 10 13.73 -6.27 -10.36
N MET A 11 14.44 -5.65 -9.41
CA MET A 11 13.85 -5.19 -8.14
C MET A 11 12.87 -4.02 -8.34
N LEU A 12 13.19 -3.06 -9.22
CA LEU A 12 12.26 -2.00 -9.63
C LEU A 12 11.01 -2.57 -10.32
N PHE A 13 11.19 -3.56 -11.18
CA PHE A 13 10.10 -4.23 -11.88
C PHE A 13 9.17 -4.97 -10.90
N MET A 14 9.74 -5.70 -9.94
CA MET A 14 8.97 -6.37 -8.88
C MET A 14 8.24 -5.37 -7.98
N ALA A 15 8.88 -4.24 -7.64
CA ALA A 15 8.24 -3.17 -6.88
C ALA A 15 7.07 -2.55 -7.65
N GLY A 16 7.23 -2.33 -8.96
CA GLY A 16 6.17 -1.84 -9.84
C GLY A 16 4.99 -2.80 -9.94
N LEU A 17 5.25 -4.10 -10.11
CA LEU A 17 4.23 -5.15 -10.11
C LEU A 17 3.49 -5.22 -8.78
N PHE A 18 4.21 -5.16 -7.67
CA PHE A 18 3.60 -5.13 -6.33
C PHE A 18 2.68 -3.92 -6.18
N LEU A 19 3.12 -2.74 -6.64
CA LEU A 19 2.35 -1.51 -6.55
C LEU A 19 1.09 -1.58 -7.42
N LEU A 20 1.17 -2.15 -8.62
CA LEU A 20 0.03 -2.36 -9.51
C LEU A 20 -1.00 -3.31 -8.89
N LEU A 21 -0.55 -4.44 -8.33
CA LEU A 21 -1.41 -5.41 -7.64
C LEU A 21 -2.05 -4.79 -6.39
N PHE A 22 -1.27 -4.00 -5.64
CA PHE A 22 -1.74 -3.27 -4.47
C PHE A 22 -2.82 -2.26 -4.85
N VAL A 23 -2.63 -1.49 -5.92
CA VAL A 23 -3.65 -0.54 -6.42
C VAL A 23 -4.90 -1.30 -6.85
N SER A 24 -4.79 -2.36 -7.65
CA SER A 24 -5.96 -3.15 -8.10
C SER A 24 -6.80 -3.70 -6.93
N LYS A 25 -6.15 -4.24 -5.89
CA LYS A 25 -6.82 -4.74 -4.68
C LYS A 25 -7.42 -3.60 -3.86
N THR A 26 -6.67 -2.51 -3.67
CA THR A 26 -7.14 -1.34 -2.92
C THR A 26 -8.31 -0.67 -3.62
N THR A 27 -8.33 -0.60 -4.95
CA THR A 27 -9.44 -0.05 -5.73
C THR A 27 -10.70 -0.92 -5.58
N LYS A 28 -10.59 -2.26 -5.63
CA LYS A 28 -11.72 -3.14 -5.31
C LYS A 28 -12.20 -2.94 -3.87
N PHE A 29 -11.28 -2.77 -2.92
CA PHE A 29 -11.59 -2.50 -1.52
C PHE A 29 -12.26 -1.15 -1.31
N ILE A 30 -11.92 -0.11 -2.08
CA ILE A 30 -12.58 1.19 -2.02
C ILE A 30 -13.95 1.12 -2.69
N ILE A 31 -14.05 0.56 -3.90
CA ILE A 31 -15.31 0.54 -4.67
C ILE A 31 -16.36 -0.36 -4.00
N TYR A 32 -15.98 -1.59 -3.64
CA TYR A 32 -16.92 -2.58 -3.09
C TYR A 32 -16.87 -2.65 -1.57
N GLY A 33 -15.80 -2.19 -0.93
CA GLY A 33 -15.69 -2.24 0.53
C GLY A 33 -16.42 -1.10 1.26
N PHE A 34 -16.76 0.00 0.59
CA PHE A 34 -17.65 1.02 1.15
C PHE A 34 -19.12 0.80 0.77
N GLN A 35 -19.41 -0.28 0.05
CA GLN A 35 -20.78 -0.68 -0.23
C GLN A 35 -21.39 -1.27 1.04
N PHE A 36 -22.28 -0.53 1.68
CA PHE A 36 -23.00 -1.01 2.86
C PHE A 36 -23.96 -2.12 2.43
N ASN A 37 -23.77 -3.32 2.96
CA ASN A 37 -24.71 -4.41 2.78
C ASN A 37 -25.95 -4.06 3.62
N THR A 38 -26.98 -3.51 3.00
CA THR A 38 -28.22 -3.07 3.67
C THR A 38 -29.02 -4.23 4.29
N GLY A 39 -28.64 -5.48 4.00
CA GLY A 39 -29.20 -6.69 4.61
C GLY A 39 -28.47 -7.23 5.84
N GLU A 40 -27.29 -6.67 6.22
CA GLU A 40 -26.50 -7.15 7.38
C GLU A 40 -26.57 -6.20 8.58
N SER A 41 -26.37 -6.75 9.79
CA SER A 41 -26.42 -6.04 11.07
C SER A 41 -25.58 -4.75 11.07
N ASN A 42 -26.15 -3.69 11.62
CA ASN A 42 -25.55 -2.35 11.65
C ASN A 42 -24.15 -2.34 12.31
N ALA A 43 -23.93 -3.18 13.33
CA ALA A 43 -22.64 -3.28 14.03
C ALA A 43 -21.52 -3.88 13.16
N TYR A 44 -21.84 -4.86 12.31
CA TYR A 44 -20.88 -5.48 11.39
C TYR A 44 -20.41 -4.48 10.33
N ASN A 45 -21.36 -3.74 9.76
CA ASN A 45 -21.11 -2.68 8.80
C ASN A 45 -20.23 -1.55 9.38
N ILE A 46 -20.51 -1.12 10.63
CA ILE A 46 -19.71 -0.12 11.34
C ILE A 46 -18.29 -0.64 11.63
N GLY A 47 -18.15 -1.89 12.07
CA GLY A 47 -16.85 -2.51 12.33
C GLY A 47 -15.98 -2.63 11.08
N LEU A 48 -16.58 -3.02 9.95
CA LEU A 48 -15.91 -3.00 8.65
C LEU A 48 -15.50 -1.57 8.26
N PHE A 49 -16.41 -0.60 8.35
CA PHE A 49 -16.11 0.79 7.97
C PHE A 49 -14.97 1.39 8.80
N THR A 50 -15.02 1.22 10.11
CA THR A 50 -13.96 1.70 11.02
C THR A 50 -12.63 1.02 10.76
N GLY A 51 -12.58 -0.30 10.61
CA GLY A 51 -11.36 -1.03 10.26
C GLY A 51 -10.73 -0.55 8.94
N LYS A 52 -11.56 -0.23 7.94
CA LYS A 52 -11.11 0.29 6.64
C LYS A 52 -10.50 1.69 6.75
N ILE A 53 -11.11 2.58 7.55
CA ILE A 53 -10.56 3.92 7.84
C ILE A 53 -9.22 3.84 8.57
N PHE A 54 -9.13 3.00 9.61
CA PHE A 54 -7.88 2.80 10.35
C PHE A 54 -6.76 2.27 9.45
N THR A 55 -7.09 1.37 8.52
CA THR A 55 -6.12 0.84 7.55
C THR A 55 -5.58 1.95 6.64
N LEU A 56 -6.44 2.85 6.16
CA LEU A 56 -6.04 4.00 5.33
C LEU A 56 -5.14 4.98 6.11
N ILE A 57 -5.50 5.29 7.36
CA ILE A 57 -4.70 6.15 8.24
C ILE A 57 -3.32 5.53 8.47
N TYR A 58 -3.27 4.23 8.78
CA TYR A 58 -2.04 3.50 8.99
C TYR A 58 -1.14 3.54 7.75
N PHE A 59 -1.71 3.29 6.57
CA PHE A 59 -0.97 3.33 5.32
C PHE A 59 -0.38 4.72 5.02
N LYS A 60 -1.13 5.78 5.33
CA LYS A 60 -0.67 7.16 5.17
C LYS A 60 0.53 7.47 6.09
N ILE A 61 0.45 7.08 7.37
CA ILE A 61 1.54 7.25 8.34
C ILE A 61 2.78 6.48 7.91
N LEU A 62 2.61 5.23 7.47
CA LEU A 62 3.69 4.37 7.00
C LEU A 62 4.41 4.98 5.80
N THR A 63 3.64 5.44 4.81
CA THR A 63 4.17 6.09 3.59
C THR A 63 4.97 7.35 3.95
N TYR A 64 4.44 8.18 4.85
CA TYR A 64 5.13 9.37 5.33
C TYR A 64 6.45 9.03 6.06
N SER A 65 6.45 8.00 6.90
CA SER A 65 7.65 7.53 7.61
C SER A 65 8.74 7.07 6.63
N PHE A 66 8.38 6.28 5.63
CA PHE A 66 9.31 5.87 4.57
C PHE A 66 9.87 7.04 3.78
N TYR A 67 9.02 8.01 3.42
CA TYR A 67 9.44 9.21 2.72
C TYR A 67 10.43 10.05 3.54
N LYS A 68 10.16 10.24 4.84
CA LYS A 68 11.08 10.94 5.76
C LYS A 68 12.42 10.21 5.86
N LYS A 69 12.41 8.88 6.00
CA LYS A 69 13.62 8.06 6.02
C LYS A 69 14.42 8.18 4.71
N TYR A 70 13.74 8.17 3.56
CA TYR A 70 14.37 8.37 2.27
C TYR A 70 15.04 9.75 2.17
N LEU A 71 14.36 10.82 2.58
CA LEU A 71 14.93 12.17 2.60
C LEU A 71 16.16 12.26 3.51
N TYR A 72 16.12 11.61 4.67
CA TYR A 72 17.26 11.52 5.59
C TYR A 72 18.45 10.84 4.91
N LEU A 73 18.26 9.62 4.39
CA LEU A 73 19.34 8.88 3.70
C LEU A 73 19.92 9.67 2.53
N LYS A 74 19.06 10.36 1.76
CA LYS A 74 19.47 11.24 0.66
C LYS A 74 20.30 12.43 1.15
N LYS A 75 19.90 13.09 2.24
CA LYS A 75 20.63 14.23 2.82
C LYS A 75 22.03 13.84 3.29
N TYR A 76 22.17 12.66 3.90
CA TYR A 76 23.44 12.18 4.45
C TYR A 76 24.25 11.31 3.48
N ASN A 77 23.79 11.16 2.23
CA ASN A 77 24.45 10.36 1.18
C ASN A 77 24.76 8.91 1.61
N ILE A 78 23.97 8.38 2.55
CA ILE A 78 24.10 7.01 3.06
C ILE A 78 23.47 6.09 2.01
N LYS A 79 24.31 5.28 1.35
CA LYS A 79 23.91 4.33 0.31
C LYS A 79 23.26 3.07 0.89
#